data_AF-G2RD11-F1
#
_entry.id   AF-G2RD11-F1
#
_cell.length_a   1.000
_cell.length_b   1.000
_cell.length_c   1.000
_cell.angle_alpha   90.00
_cell.angle_beta   90.00
_cell.angle_gamma   90.00
#
_symmetry.space_group_name_H-M   'P 1'
#
loop_
_entity.id
_entity.type
_entity.pdbx_description
1 polymer ?
#
loop_
_entity_poly.entity_id
_entity_poly.type
_entity_poly.pdbx_seq_one_letter_code
_entity_poly.pdbx_strand_id
1 'polypeptide(L)'
;MNWCISFPAVALALGLLSGMSWTTIVCNIFVAWIWVLTYLAAAYTTTSYKWGFFAFGTFAWVILAMSTLNESREEAARLGIGRDYIVLAAWPNLLWLLYPIAFALSDGGNVIGVTGGFVFFGVLDLLMVPVLSFAFFALGRRWDWAGLNLDFSEFRGVGRGRNRPAKEPAPAPVHGGDTAAV
;
A
#
# COMPACT_ATOMS: atom_id res chain seq x y z
N MET A 1 -14.14 -5.92 -12.67
CA MET A 1 -14.03 -6.78 -11.46
C MET A 1 -12.59 -6.98 -10.99
N ASN A 2 -11.60 -7.18 -11.89
CA ASN A 2 -10.18 -7.28 -11.54
C ASN A 2 -9.72 -6.19 -10.53
N TRP A 3 -10.11 -4.95 -10.77
CA TRP A 3 -9.70 -3.78 -9.97
C TRP A 3 -10.10 -3.82 -8.50
N CYS A 4 -11.18 -4.55 -8.15
CA CYS A 4 -11.59 -4.74 -6.74
C CYS A 4 -10.53 -5.47 -5.91
N ILE A 5 -9.66 -6.25 -6.57
CA ILE A 5 -8.59 -7.03 -5.93
C ILE A 5 -7.25 -6.34 -6.19
N SER A 6 -6.98 -5.95 -7.44
CA SER A 6 -5.68 -5.40 -7.81
C SER A 6 -5.35 -4.08 -7.12
N PHE A 7 -6.31 -3.15 -7.00
CA PHE A 7 -6.02 -1.83 -6.40
C PHE A 7 -5.77 -1.93 -4.90
N PRO A 8 -6.61 -2.64 -4.10
CA PRO A 8 -6.28 -2.92 -2.71
C PRO A 8 -4.99 -3.70 -2.51
N ALA A 9 -4.68 -4.66 -3.39
CA ALA A 9 -3.44 -5.44 -3.29
C ALA A 9 -2.20 -4.56 -3.50
N VAL A 10 -2.24 -3.63 -4.45
CA VAL A 10 -1.16 -2.65 -4.65
C VAL A 10 -1.06 -1.68 -3.48
N ALA A 11 -2.19 -1.17 -2.98
CA ALA A 11 -2.20 -0.30 -1.80
C ALA A 11 -1.64 -1.01 -0.54
N LEU A 12 -1.96 -2.30 -0.37
CA LEU A 12 -1.42 -3.14 0.69
C LEU A 12 0.09 -3.33 0.52
N ALA A 13 0.56 -3.68 -0.68
CA ALA A 13 1.98 -3.88 -0.95
C ALA A 13 2.80 -2.61 -0.67
N LEU A 14 2.30 -1.45 -1.10
CA LEU A 14 2.92 -0.15 -0.79
C LEU A 14 2.86 0.15 0.71
N GLY A 15 1.74 -0.14 1.37
CA GLY A 15 1.57 0.06 2.80
C GLY A 15 2.57 -0.75 3.63
N LEU A 16 2.70 -2.04 3.33
CA LEU A 16 3.67 -2.94 3.97
C LEU A 16 5.11 -2.49 3.70
N LEU A 17 5.41 -2.07 2.47
CA LEU A 17 6.75 -1.60 2.11
C LEU A 17 7.15 -0.33 2.86
N SER A 18 6.21 0.59 3.06
CA SER A 18 6.45 1.84 3.81
C SER A 18 6.52 1.67 5.33
N GLY A 19 6.17 0.49 5.87
CA GLY A 19 6.08 0.26 7.31
C GLY A 19 5.03 1.13 8.02
N MET A 20 3.96 1.52 7.31
CA MET A 20 2.88 2.31 7.87
C MET A 20 2.04 1.56 8.91
N SER A 21 1.32 2.31 9.75
CA SER A 21 0.34 1.75 10.68
C SER A 21 -0.72 0.92 9.95
N TRP A 22 -1.08 -0.24 10.54
CA TRP A 22 -2.11 -1.13 10.02
C TRP A 22 -3.45 -0.41 9.80
N THR A 23 -3.77 0.60 10.62
CA THR A 23 -4.98 1.39 10.48
C THR A 23 -4.99 2.18 9.16
N THR A 24 -3.85 2.77 8.78
CA THR A 24 -3.70 3.49 7.52
C THR A 24 -3.77 2.54 6.32
N ILE A 25 -3.15 1.36 6.43
CA ILE A 25 -3.22 0.33 5.39
C ILE A 25 -4.68 -0.09 5.13
N VAL A 26 -5.41 -0.39 6.20
CA VAL A 26 -6.83 -0.77 6.11
C VAL A 26 -7.68 0.38 5.56
N CYS A 27 -7.43 1.61 6.00
CA CYS A 27 -8.09 2.80 5.45
C CYS A 27 -7.87 2.93 3.94
N ASN A 28 -6.63 2.78 3.47
CA ASN A 28 -6.29 2.84 2.05
C ASN A 28 -6.98 1.75 1.22
N ILE A 29 -7.13 0.55 1.77
CA ILE A 29 -7.91 -0.54 1.15
C ILE A 29 -9.38 -0.15 1.00
N PHE A 30 -10.00 0.41 2.05
CA PHE A 30 -11.39 0.87 1.98
C PHE A 30 -11.57 2.02 0.97
N VAL A 31 -10.65 2.98 0.93
CA VAL A 31 -10.68 4.08 -0.03
C VAL A 31 -10.56 3.55 -1.47
N ALA A 32 -9.68 2.56 -1.71
CA ALA A 32 -9.58 1.89 -3.00
C ALA A 32 -10.88 1.21 -3.42
N TRP A 33 -11.61 0.56 -2.49
CA TRP A 33 -12.93 0.01 -2.78
C TRP A 33 -13.97 1.08 -3.09
N ILE A 34 -14.02 2.17 -2.32
CA ILE A 34 -14.94 3.28 -2.59
C ILE A 34 -14.70 3.81 -4.01
N TRP A 35 -13.45 3.97 -4.42
CA TRP A 35 -13.11 4.38 -5.77
C TRP A 35 -13.63 3.40 -6.83
N VAL A 36 -13.39 2.10 -6.68
CA VAL A 36 -13.84 1.10 -7.67
C VAL A 36 -15.36 0.99 -7.71
N LEU A 37 -16.04 0.99 -6.56
CA LEU A 37 -17.49 0.87 -6.48
C LEU A 37 -18.21 2.08 -7.08
N THR A 38 -17.67 3.28 -6.86
CA THR A 38 -18.24 4.51 -7.42
C THR A 38 -18.08 4.59 -8.94
N TYR A 39 -16.96 4.08 -9.47
CA TYR A 39 -16.76 3.94 -10.92
C TYR A 39 -17.68 2.89 -11.53
N LEU A 40 -17.92 1.78 -10.83
CA LEU A 40 -18.90 0.78 -11.26
C LEU A 40 -20.32 1.37 -11.29
N ALA A 41 -20.70 2.14 -10.28
CA ALA A 41 -21.97 2.86 -10.26
C ALA A 41 -22.07 3.89 -11.40
N ALA A 42 -20.98 4.61 -11.69
CA ALA A 42 -20.91 5.53 -12.82
C ALA A 42 -21.12 4.82 -14.16
N ALA A 43 -20.51 3.64 -14.35
CA ALA A 43 -20.64 2.85 -15.57
C ALA A 43 -22.09 2.34 -15.80
N TYR A 44 -22.77 1.95 -14.71
CA TYR A 44 -24.16 1.47 -14.78
C TYR A 44 -25.17 2.61 -14.96
N THR A 45 -24.79 3.83 -14.61
CA THR A 45 -25.67 5.00 -14.72
C THR A 45 -25.70 5.50 -16.16
N THR A 46 -26.82 5.30 -16.85
CA THR A 46 -27.01 5.74 -18.24
C THR A 46 -27.27 7.25 -18.37
N THR A 47 -27.71 7.90 -17.29
CA THR A 47 -28.04 9.33 -17.23
C THR A 47 -26.80 10.20 -16.98
N SER A 48 -26.95 11.52 -17.10
CA SER A 48 -25.88 12.49 -16.84
C SER A 48 -25.34 12.48 -15.40
N TYR A 49 -26.05 11.84 -14.45
CA TYR A 49 -25.60 11.67 -13.07
C TYR A 49 -24.31 10.84 -12.94
N LYS A 50 -23.93 10.08 -13.98
CA LYS A 50 -22.67 9.31 -14.03
C LYS A 50 -21.43 10.16 -13.72
N TRP A 51 -21.44 11.44 -14.12
CA TRP A 51 -20.32 12.36 -13.90
C TRP A 51 -20.13 12.73 -12.42
N GLY A 52 -21.22 12.72 -11.63
CA GLY A 52 -21.14 12.92 -10.18
C GLY A 52 -20.45 11.76 -9.47
N PHE A 53 -20.81 10.52 -9.83
CA PHE A 53 -20.13 9.32 -9.33
C PHE A 53 -18.67 9.25 -9.79
N PHE A 54 -18.39 9.66 -11.03
CA PHE A 54 -17.02 9.77 -11.55
C PHE A 54 -16.18 10.78 -10.76
N ALA A 55 -16.72 11.98 -10.49
CA ALA A 55 -16.02 13.01 -9.72
C ALA A 55 -15.75 12.54 -8.27
N PHE A 56 -16.75 11.93 -7.63
CA PHE A 56 -16.61 11.40 -6.27
C PHE A 56 -15.60 10.25 -6.20
N GLY A 57 -15.62 9.33 -7.17
CA GLY A 57 -14.61 8.26 -7.25
C GLY A 57 -13.21 8.80 -7.51
N THR A 58 -13.07 9.80 -8.38
CA THR A 58 -11.77 10.46 -8.66
C THR A 58 -11.24 11.16 -7.42
N PHE A 59 -12.13 11.77 -6.62
CA PHE A 59 -11.75 12.36 -5.34
C PHE A 59 -11.26 11.30 -4.34
N ALA A 60 -11.92 10.13 -4.26
CA ALA A 60 -11.45 9.01 -3.46
C ALA A 60 -10.05 8.54 -3.90
N TRP A 61 -9.79 8.49 -5.20
CA TRP A 61 -8.44 8.23 -5.72
C TRP A 61 -7.42 9.29 -5.29
N VAL A 62 -7.76 10.58 -5.32
CA VAL A 62 -6.85 11.65 -4.85
C VAL A 62 -6.50 11.47 -3.37
N ILE A 63 -7.46 11.07 -2.53
CA ILE A 63 -7.19 10.75 -1.12
C ILE A 63 -6.18 9.60 -1.01
N LEU A 64 -6.37 8.53 -1.79
CA LEU A 64 -5.45 7.39 -1.82
C LEU A 64 -4.04 7.79 -2.32
N ALA A 65 -3.98 8.63 -3.35
CA ALA A 65 -2.73 9.16 -3.89
C ALA A 65 -1.99 10.02 -2.86
N MET A 66 -2.71 10.85 -2.12
CA MET A 66 -2.12 11.68 -1.05
C MET A 66 -1.60 10.84 0.11
N SER A 67 -2.34 9.82 0.55
CA SER A 67 -1.84 8.90 1.60
C SER A 67 -0.59 8.16 1.14
N THR A 68 -0.60 7.61 -0.09
CA THR A 68 0.55 6.86 -0.63
C THR A 68 1.78 7.72 -0.93
N LEU A 69 1.62 8.97 -1.37
CA LEU A 69 2.75 9.83 -1.74
C LEU A 69 3.30 10.67 -0.59
N ASN A 70 2.47 11.03 0.40
CA ASN A 70 2.91 11.85 1.52
C ASN A 70 3.16 11.02 2.77
N GLU A 71 2.12 10.38 3.32
CA GLU A 71 2.20 9.65 4.60
C GLU A 71 3.15 8.46 4.48
N SER A 72 2.96 7.64 3.44
CA SER A 72 3.80 6.45 3.25
C SER A 72 5.24 6.78 2.89
N ARG A 73 5.48 7.91 2.20
CA ARG A 73 6.83 8.39 1.90
C ARG A 73 7.56 8.82 3.16
N GLU A 74 6.88 9.52 4.06
CA GLU A 74 7.49 9.99 5.30
C GLU A 74 7.91 8.81 6.19
N GLU A 75 7.05 7.80 6.32
CA GLU A 75 7.37 6.58 7.08
C GLU A 75 8.48 5.76 6.40
N ALA A 76 8.44 5.61 5.07
CA ALA A 76 9.52 4.92 4.33
C ALA A 76 10.87 5.66 4.42
N ALA A 77 10.86 6.98 4.51
CA ALA A 77 12.08 7.78 4.71
C ALA A 77 12.69 7.55 6.10
N ARG A 78 11.87 7.34 7.14
CA ARG A 78 12.34 6.99 8.48
C ARG A 78 13.01 5.62 8.54
N LEU A 79 12.60 4.71 7.65
CA LEU A 79 13.20 3.38 7.46
C LEU A 79 14.45 3.38 6.55
N GLY A 80 14.80 4.53 5.95
CA GLY A 80 15.96 4.66 5.06
C GLY A 80 15.73 4.17 3.62
N ILE A 81 14.50 3.79 3.25
CA ILE A 81 14.14 3.23 1.92
C ILE A 81 13.37 4.26 1.06
N GLY A 82 13.29 5.53 1.51
CA GLY A 82 12.45 6.55 0.89
C GLY A 82 12.63 6.77 -0.63
N ARG A 83 13.85 6.60 -1.16
CA ARG A 83 14.10 6.74 -2.61
C ARG A 83 13.54 5.59 -3.43
N ASP A 84 13.67 4.36 -2.94
CA ASP A 84 13.18 3.19 -3.64
C ASP A 84 11.64 3.12 -3.54
N TYR A 85 11.12 3.52 -2.37
CA TYR A 85 9.69 3.69 -2.14
C TYR A 85 9.05 4.71 -3.09
N ILE A 86 9.65 5.89 -3.29
CA ILE A 86 9.03 6.92 -4.13
C ILE A 86 8.90 6.48 -5.58
N VAL A 87 9.86 5.70 -6.11
CA VAL A 87 9.78 5.13 -7.46
C VAL A 87 8.63 4.12 -7.54
N LEU A 88 8.52 3.26 -6.54
CA LEU A 88 7.47 2.25 -6.47
C LEU A 88 6.07 2.82 -6.16
N ALA A 89 5.97 3.96 -5.49
CA ALA A 89 4.70 4.64 -5.24
C ALA A 89 4.29 5.56 -6.39
N ALA A 90 5.24 6.21 -7.06
CA ALA A 90 4.98 7.08 -8.21
C ALA A 90 4.47 6.28 -9.41
N TRP A 91 5.01 5.08 -9.66
CA TRP A 91 4.62 4.26 -10.81
C TRP A 91 3.13 3.86 -10.80
N PRO A 92 2.58 3.23 -9.74
CA PRO A 92 1.16 2.95 -9.61
C PRO A 92 0.30 4.20 -9.61
N ASN A 93 0.73 5.29 -8.96
CA ASN A 93 -0.03 6.53 -8.94
C ASN A 93 -0.18 7.16 -10.34
N LEU A 94 0.88 7.12 -11.16
CA LEU A 94 0.82 7.58 -12.54
C LEU A 94 -0.13 6.71 -13.38
N LEU A 95 -0.07 5.38 -13.22
CA LEU A 95 -0.99 4.48 -13.91
C LEU A 95 -2.43 4.64 -13.42
N TRP A 96 -2.63 4.83 -12.12
CA TRP A 96 -3.96 5.08 -11.54
C TRP A 96 -4.57 6.39 -12.02
N LEU A 97 -3.78 7.43 -12.35
CA LEU A 97 -4.30 8.64 -13.00
C LEU A 97 -4.83 8.37 -14.42
N LEU A 98 -4.26 7.39 -15.13
CA LEU A 98 -4.70 7.03 -16.48
C LEU A 98 -6.02 6.24 -16.49
N TYR A 99 -6.39 5.55 -15.40
CA TYR A 99 -7.68 4.83 -15.32
C TYR A 99 -8.91 5.75 -15.40
N PRO A 100 -9.00 6.87 -14.64
CA PRO A 100 -10.03 7.89 -14.77
C PRO A 100 -10.14 8.44 -16.20
N ILE A 101 -9.00 8.70 -16.83
CA ILE A 101 -8.95 9.25 -18.19
C ILE A 101 -9.49 8.22 -19.18
N ALA A 102 -9.05 6.96 -19.07
CA ALA A 102 -9.53 5.85 -19.88
C ALA A 102 -11.04 5.66 -19.74
N PHE A 103 -11.55 5.68 -18.50
CA PHE A 103 -12.97 5.56 -18.20
C PHE A 103 -13.78 6.74 -18.76
N ALA A 104 -13.28 7.96 -18.64
CA ALA A 104 -13.94 9.15 -19.19
C ALA A 104 -14.00 9.09 -20.73
N LEU A 105 -13.00 8.51 -21.40
CA LEU A 105 -12.97 8.35 -22.86
C LEU A 105 -13.81 7.15 -23.36
N SER A 106 -13.88 6.05 -22.61
CA SER A 106 -14.68 4.87 -22.94
C SER A 106 -16.15 5.04 -22.55
N ASP A 107 -16.47 4.88 -21.28
CA ASP A 107 -17.85 4.73 -20.78
C ASP A 107 -18.50 6.08 -20.45
N GLY A 108 -17.68 7.07 -20.09
CA GLY A 108 -18.14 8.45 -19.85
C GLY A 108 -18.51 9.18 -21.14
N GLY A 109 -17.58 9.17 -22.11
CA GLY A 109 -17.65 9.94 -23.34
C GLY A 109 -18.04 9.15 -24.59
N ASN A 110 -18.05 7.81 -24.56
CA ASN A 110 -18.31 6.93 -25.71
C ASN A 110 -17.47 7.28 -26.95
N VAL A 111 -16.24 7.78 -26.75
CA VAL A 111 -15.34 8.19 -27.84
C VAL A 111 -14.60 6.97 -28.39
N ILE A 112 -14.25 6.03 -27.51
CA ILE A 112 -13.51 4.81 -27.87
C ILE A 112 -14.48 3.63 -27.90
N GLY A 113 -14.50 2.89 -29.01
CA GLY A 113 -15.29 1.66 -29.11
C GLY A 113 -14.84 0.58 -28.13
N VAL A 114 -15.72 -0.37 -27.83
CA VAL A 114 -15.53 -1.45 -26.84
C VAL A 114 -14.17 -2.14 -26.97
N THR A 115 -13.77 -2.50 -28.20
CA THR A 115 -12.48 -3.14 -28.47
C THR A 115 -11.28 -2.26 -28.11
N GLY A 116 -11.35 -0.96 -28.40
CA GLY A 116 -10.28 -0.02 -28.07
C GLY A 116 -10.16 0.21 -26.56
N GLY A 117 -11.30 0.26 -25.86
CA GLY A 117 -11.32 0.31 -24.39
C GLY A 117 -10.65 -0.92 -23.77
N PHE A 118 -10.96 -2.13 -24.26
CA PHE A 118 -10.31 -3.36 -23.80
C PHE A 118 -8.79 -3.36 -23.99
N VAL A 119 -8.30 -2.89 -25.14
CA VAL A 119 -6.84 -2.79 -25.37
C VAL A 119 -6.21 -1.77 -24.42
N PHE A 120 -6.85 -0.62 -24.21
CA PHE A 120 -6.33 0.43 -23.32
C PHE A 120 -6.21 -0.07 -21.87
N PHE A 121 -7.29 -0.63 -21.32
CA PHE A 121 -7.28 -1.19 -19.96
C PHE A 121 -6.36 -2.40 -19.85
N GLY A 122 -6.25 -3.22 -20.90
CA GLY A 122 -5.33 -4.36 -20.92
C GLY A 122 -3.86 -3.95 -20.84
N VAL A 123 -3.45 -2.89 -21.56
CA VAL A 123 -2.10 -2.33 -21.46
C VAL A 123 -1.85 -1.75 -20.06
N LEU A 124 -2.82 -1.03 -19.49
CA LEU A 124 -2.72 -0.54 -18.10
C LEU A 124 -2.54 -1.69 -17.11
N ASP A 125 -3.32 -2.76 -17.20
CA ASP A 125 -3.22 -3.91 -16.28
C ASP A 125 -1.86 -4.63 -16.44
N LEU A 126 -1.32 -4.73 -17.66
CA LEU A 126 0.00 -5.31 -17.95
C LEU A 126 1.15 -4.45 -17.39
N LEU A 127 1.01 -3.13 -17.42
CA LEU A 127 1.99 -2.21 -16.83
C LEU A 127 1.81 -2.08 -15.32
N MET A 128 0.62 -2.32 -14.79
CA MET A 128 0.34 -2.16 -13.37
C MET A 128 0.88 -3.33 -12.58
N VAL A 129 0.44 -4.56 -12.81
CA VAL A 129 0.80 -5.68 -11.91
C VAL A 129 2.14 -6.32 -12.30
N PRO A 130 2.39 -6.75 -13.55
CA PRO A 130 3.68 -7.35 -13.95
C PRO A 130 4.88 -6.43 -13.76
N VAL A 131 4.81 -5.18 -14.25
CA VAL A 131 5.96 -4.26 -14.17
C VAL A 131 6.20 -3.82 -12.73
N LEU A 132 5.15 -3.56 -11.95
CA LEU A 132 5.30 -3.28 -10.52
C LEU A 132 5.88 -4.47 -9.78
N SER A 133 5.45 -5.69 -10.06
CA SER A 133 6.00 -6.91 -9.45
C SER A 133 7.48 -7.08 -9.78
N PHE A 134 7.86 -6.84 -11.04
CA PHE A 134 9.26 -6.88 -11.46
C PHE A 134 10.09 -5.79 -10.79
N ALA A 135 9.57 -4.56 -10.71
CA ALA A 135 10.22 -3.46 -9.99
C ALA A 135 10.37 -3.79 -8.51
N PHE A 136 9.32 -4.26 -7.85
CA PHE A 136 9.34 -4.69 -6.45
C PHE A 136 10.40 -5.76 -6.20
N PHE A 137 10.49 -6.77 -7.07
CA PHE A 137 11.52 -7.80 -6.98
C PHE A 137 12.93 -7.28 -7.23
N ALA A 138 13.11 -6.39 -8.22
CA ALA A 138 14.41 -5.83 -8.55
C ALA A 138 14.95 -4.91 -7.44
N LEU A 139 14.11 -4.07 -6.85
CA LEU A 139 14.49 -3.20 -5.73
C LEU A 139 14.59 -3.98 -4.42
N GLY A 140 13.71 -4.97 -4.19
CA GLY A 140 13.70 -5.83 -3.01
C GLY A 140 14.97 -6.65 -2.79
N ARG A 141 15.76 -6.90 -3.84
CA ARG A 141 17.10 -7.52 -3.70
C ARG A 141 18.09 -6.69 -2.88
N ARG A 142 17.83 -5.39 -2.72
CA ARG A 142 18.72 -4.45 -2.03
C ARG A 142 18.22 -4.07 -0.64
N TRP A 143 17.06 -4.56 -0.23
CA TRP A 143 16.43 -4.19 1.04
C TRP A 143 16.85 -5.13 2.16
N ASP A 144 17.09 -4.56 3.33
CA ASP A 144 17.27 -5.30 4.56
C ASP A 144 15.90 -5.65 5.14
N TRP A 145 15.42 -6.85 4.83
CA TRP A 145 14.12 -7.37 5.26
C TRP A 145 13.98 -7.44 6.79
N ALA A 146 15.09 -7.50 7.53
CA ALA A 146 15.09 -7.47 9.00
C ALA A 146 14.75 -6.07 9.55
N GLY A 147 15.06 -4.99 8.82
CA GLY A 147 14.72 -3.62 9.20
C GLY A 147 13.28 -3.22 8.88
N LEU A 148 12.58 -3.96 8.01
CA LEU A 148 11.21 -3.66 7.59
C LEU A 148 10.14 -3.94 8.67
N ASN A 149 10.54 -4.53 9.80
CA ASN A 149 9.72 -4.83 10.97
C ASN A 149 8.28 -5.27 10.61
N LEU A 150 8.16 -6.27 9.74
CA LEU A 150 6.90 -6.90 9.32
C LEU A 150 6.22 -7.67 10.47
N ASP A 151 6.77 -7.59 11.69
CA ASP A 151 6.17 -8.17 12.88
C ASP A 151 4.98 -7.31 13.29
N PHE A 152 3.78 -7.80 12.94
CA PHE A 152 2.49 -7.16 13.15
C PHE A 152 2.14 -6.90 14.64
N SER A 153 3.02 -7.26 15.58
CA SER A 153 2.78 -7.26 17.02
C SER A 153 3.32 -6.04 17.78
N GLU A 154 4.30 -5.28 17.27
CA GLU A 154 5.01 -4.26 18.08
C GLU A 154 4.57 -2.80 17.87
N PHE A 155 3.76 -2.46 16.87
CA PHE A 155 3.38 -1.07 16.61
C PHE A 155 2.21 -0.56 17.46
N ARG A 156 2.38 -0.62 18.79
CA ARG A 156 1.64 0.27 19.71
C ARG A 156 2.38 0.48 21.03
N GLY A 157 3.60 0.99 20.96
CA GLY A 157 4.35 1.27 22.18
C GLY A 157 5.52 2.22 22.02
N VAL A 158 5.24 3.49 21.71
CA VAL A 158 6.03 4.67 22.13
C VAL A 158 7.48 4.72 21.61
N GLY A 159 7.83 5.84 20.97
CA GLY A 159 9.23 6.20 20.82
C GLY A 159 9.91 6.31 22.19
N ARG A 160 10.54 5.24 22.67
CA ARG A 160 11.51 5.25 23.77
C ARG A 160 12.26 3.93 23.83
N GLY A 161 13.58 3.97 23.58
CA GLY A 161 14.48 2.94 24.10
C GLY A 161 15.44 2.30 23.11
N ARG A 162 16.12 3.11 22.29
CA ARG A 162 17.48 2.78 21.84
C ARG A 162 18.40 2.78 23.07
N ASN A 163 18.26 1.76 23.93
CA ASN A 163 19.08 1.36 25.09
C ASN A 163 18.29 0.32 25.91
N ARG A 164 18.37 -0.95 25.53
CA ARG A 164 18.17 -2.04 26.48
C ARG A 164 19.57 -2.53 26.85
N PRO A 165 20.07 -2.31 28.08
CA PRO A 165 21.29 -2.98 28.51
C PRO A 165 21.02 -4.49 28.45
N ALA A 166 22.06 -5.24 28.09
CA ALA A 166 22.04 -6.69 28.00
C ALA A 166 21.34 -7.27 29.24
N LYS A 167 20.39 -8.17 28.99
CA LYS A 167 19.71 -8.95 30.03
C LYS A 167 20.79 -9.67 30.84
N GLU A 168 21.07 -9.16 32.03
CA GLU A 168 21.97 -9.77 32.99
C GLU A 168 21.40 -11.16 33.35
N PRO A 169 22.19 -12.24 33.27
CA PRO A 169 21.70 -13.57 33.55
C PRO A 169 21.28 -13.64 35.03
N ALA A 170 20.07 -14.13 35.27
CA ALA A 170 19.50 -14.31 36.60
C ALA A 170 20.49 -15.12 37.47
N PRO A 171 20.71 -14.74 38.75
CA PRO A 171 21.60 -15.48 39.62
C PRO A 171 21.08 -16.90 39.83
N ALA A 172 21.97 -17.87 39.68
CA ALA A 172 21.67 -19.29 39.87
C ALA A 172 21.19 -19.55 41.31
N PRO A 173 20.24 -20.48 41.53
CA PRO A 173 19.80 -20.83 42.86
C PRO A 173 20.95 -21.47 43.64
N VAL A 174 21.29 -20.89 44.79
CA VAL A 174 22.29 -21.43 45.72
C VAL A 174 21.74 -22.73 46.29
N HIS A 175 22.30 -23.86 45.86
CA HIS A 175 22.11 -25.14 46.53
C HIS A 175 22.84 -25.09 47.88
N GLY A 176 22.11 -24.81 48.96
CA GLY A 176 22.56 -25.06 50.32
C GLY A 176 22.49 -26.55 50.61
N GLY A 177 23.60 -27.26 50.41
CA GLY A 177 23.82 -28.63 50.86
C GLY A 177 24.81 -28.64 52.03
N ASP A 178 24.39 -29.28 53.12
CA ASP A 178 25.08 -29.53 54.38
C ASP A 178 26.55 -29.97 54.27
N THR A 179 27.42 -29.53 55.20
CA THR A 179 27.88 -30.35 56.36
C THR A 179 29.12 -29.77 57.08
N ALA A 180 29.09 -29.89 58.42
CA ALA A 180 30.18 -30.10 59.38
C ALA A 180 31.21 -28.99 59.71
N ALA A 181 31.18 -28.51 60.97
CA ALA A 181 32.25 -28.72 61.95
C ALA A 181 31.95 -28.12 63.33
N VAL A 182 32.36 -28.87 64.37
CA VAL A 182 32.53 -28.58 65.82
C VAL A 182 31.53 -29.28 66.73
#